data_AF-A0A2E0A4B3-F1
#
_entry.id   AF-A0A2E0A4B3-F1
#
_cell.length_a   1.000
_cell.length_b   1.000
_cell.length_c   1.000
_cell.angle_alpha   90.00
_cell.angle_beta   90.00
_cell.angle_gamma   90.00
#
_symmetry.space_group_name_H-M   'P 1'
#
loop_
_entity.id
_entity.type
_entity.pdbx_description
1 polymer ?
#
loop_
_entity_poly.entity_id
_entity_poly.type
_entity_poly.pdbx_seq_one_letter_code
_entity_poly.pdbx_strand_id
1 'polypeptide(L)'
;MDLTPEQKRRLIETYEPILYFHKDERWTPVKPEAYVESSALYCTQPADKNSRHDKENWGACQRDQTFPRKPLIPRDGISVSSAEDVEGASDPDGDGVNEFYLGHQSADGFRPYAVSNDDRMVWFENAGWADNQEVTNDSLNQETDVDNALNRWRSEAKLSDATDTYYAEVEDMERLQSLLDDINSADGIDLRDIVKTFTGGDSVVIWYYFLYPVHEENFGGCKDDPDQPGHGNYQGDWNAVAVLLPDIRLTHFRDEGSIGWEPFPEPEWIGYGQRTRGLADIPFLEQQTLAMANWAEGEVRRVGLHPKVYVGSGSHNNYSNPGDHTPYQQDLLASACGAADDVTEALEDKIDELEDKVEHTKTVVVTVAKIAAGAGIGALFGPIGAAIGAGIGAIAAGIEAAVGASGGDSGGGSDPVDPDFTPDASAPENDYGLVLIPQSIAAGFPDQASATEVRPWKFSVNDKLVIREEQIWWPPEKETRGYSGRWGAMCQVDPRDKRSGMPFPDFRRKFFIDFARHLSE
;
A
#
# COMPACT_ATOMS: atom_id res chain seq x y z
N MET A 1 -17.14 -23.79 0.02
CA MET A 1 -16.51 -24.70 1.00
C MET A 1 -15.19 -24.06 1.33
N ASP A 2 -15.10 -23.64 2.57
CA ASP A 2 -14.12 -22.66 2.98
C ASP A 2 -12.89 -23.44 3.42
N LEU A 3 -11.71 -22.87 3.15
CA LEU A 3 -10.48 -23.52 3.56
C LEU A 3 -10.35 -23.46 5.09
N THR A 4 -10.14 -24.62 5.71
CA THR A 4 -9.88 -24.69 7.16
C THR A 4 -8.60 -23.92 7.52
N PRO A 5 -8.44 -23.45 8.77
CA PRO A 5 -7.24 -22.74 9.20
C PRO A 5 -5.92 -23.50 8.94
N GLU A 6 -5.95 -24.83 9.06
CA GLU A 6 -4.82 -25.71 8.73
C GLU A 6 -4.45 -25.64 7.24
N GLN A 7 -5.46 -25.69 6.36
CA GLN A 7 -5.26 -25.60 4.92
C GLN A 7 -4.78 -24.21 4.50
N LYS A 8 -5.35 -23.14 5.08
CA LYS A 8 -4.89 -21.75 4.85
C LYS A 8 -3.43 -21.58 5.27
N ARG A 9 -3.04 -22.02 6.47
CA ARG A 9 -1.64 -22.00 6.93
C ARG A 9 -0.72 -22.77 5.98
N ARG A 10 -1.13 -23.95 5.54
CA ARG A 10 -0.30 -24.80 4.67
C ARG A 10 -0.06 -24.19 3.29
N LEU A 11 -1.03 -23.44 2.76
CA LEU A 11 -0.86 -22.66 1.54
C LEU A 11 0.15 -21.53 1.76
N ILE A 12 0.00 -20.75 2.84
CA ILE A 12 0.94 -19.67 3.20
C ILE A 12 2.38 -20.21 3.33
N GLU A 13 2.58 -21.37 3.98
CA GLU A 13 3.90 -22.03 4.05
C GLU A 13 4.45 -22.47 2.69
N THR A 14 3.59 -22.86 1.75
CA THR A 14 3.99 -23.48 0.48
C THR A 14 4.42 -22.46 -0.57
N TYR A 15 3.78 -21.29 -0.58
CA TYR A 15 4.07 -20.20 -1.52
C TYR A 15 4.73 -18.99 -0.83
N GLU A 16 5.26 -19.18 0.39
CA GLU A 16 5.93 -18.14 1.18
C GLU A 16 7.00 -17.43 0.31
N PRO A 17 6.94 -16.10 0.15
CA PRO A 17 7.83 -15.38 -0.78
C PRO A 17 9.27 -15.31 -0.25
N ILE A 18 10.19 -15.08 -1.18
CA ILE A 18 11.59 -14.76 -0.88
C ILE A 18 11.82 -13.29 -1.22
N LEU A 19 12.16 -12.45 -0.23
CA LEU A 19 12.52 -11.05 -0.48
C LEU A 19 14.03 -10.92 -0.68
N TYR A 20 14.43 -10.23 -1.75
CA TYR A 20 15.81 -9.87 -2.08
C TYR A 20 15.97 -8.36 -1.96
N PHE A 21 16.74 -7.91 -0.98
CA PHE A 21 16.96 -6.49 -0.71
C PHE A 21 18.23 -5.97 -1.38
N HIS A 22 18.20 -4.69 -1.76
CA HIS A 22 19.39 -3.96 -2.19
C HIS A 22 20.42 -3.92 -1.04
N LYS A 23 21.71 -3.78 -1.36
CA LYS A 23 22.78 -3.74 -0.34
C LYS A 23 22.71 -2.53 0.58
N ASP A 24 22.24 -1.42 0.02
CA ASP A 24 22.07 -0.15 0.73
C ASP A 24 20.68 -0.02 1.36
N GLU A 25 19.83 -1.04 1.25
CA GLU A 25 18.55 -1.08 1.94
C GLU A 25 18.78 -1.04 3.47
N ARG A 26 18.07 -0.13 4.13
CA ARG A 26 18.18 0.13 5.57
C ARG A 26 17.08 -0.57 6.36
N TRP A 27 15.97 -0.90 5.70
CA TRP A 27 14.72 -1.38 6.28
C TRP A 27 14.41 -2.84 5.96
N THR A 28 13.66 -3.46 6.85
CA THR A 28 13.09 -4.80 6.66
C THR A 28 11.65 -4.77 7.14
N PRO A 29 10.79 -5.67 6.66
CA PRO A 29 9.43 -5.81 7.15
C PRO A 29 9.36 -6.06 8.67
N VAL A 30 8.42 -5.43 9.36
CA VAL A 30 8.26 -5.47 10.83
C VAL A 30 6.88 -5.92 11.27
N LYS A 31 6.75 -6.31 12.55
CA LYS A 31 5.45 -6.58 13.17
C LYS A 31 4.61 -5.30 13.30
N PRO A 32 3.37 -5.28 12.75
CA PRO A 32 2.44 -4.18 12.95
C PRO A 32 2.13 -3.91 14.42
N GLU A 33 2.06 -4.94 15.27
CA GLU A 33 1.84 -4.79 16.71
C GLU A 33 2.97 -3.98 17.36
N ALA A 34 4.22 -4.34 17.10
CA ALA A 34 5.38 -3.62 17.64
C ALA A 34 5.46 -2.18 17.11
N TYR A 35 5.10 -1.96 15.83
CA TYR A 35 5.00 -0.61 15.26
C TYR A 35 3.91 0.22 15.95
N VAL A 36 2.71 -0.36 16.14
CA VAL A 36 1.57 0.31 16.79
C VAL A 36 1.89 0.62 18.25
N GLU A 37 2.31 -0.38 19.03
CA GLU A 37 2.57 -0.22 20.45
C GLU A 37 3.68 0.80 20.74
N SER A 38 4.71 0.88 19.89
CA SER A 38 5.83 1.84 20.04
C SER A 38 5.58 3.23 19.45
N SER A 39 4.37 3.48 18.94
CA SER A 39 3.97 4.76 18.38
C SER A 39 3.20 5.60 19.39
N ALA A 40 3.26 6.92 19.27
CA ALA A 40 2.24 7.80 19.82
C ALA A 40 1.03 7.81 18.88
N LEU A 41 -0.19 7.95 19.44
CA LEU A 41 -1.38 8.18 18.63
C LEU A 41 -1.68 9.68 18.62
N TYR A 42 -1.58 10.32 17.48
CA TYR A 42 -2.05 11.69 17.28
C TYR A 42 -3.41 11.70 16.57
N CYS A 43 -4.02 12.88 16.58
CA CYS A 43 -5.30 13.14 15.96
C CYS A 43 -5.33 14.55 15.38
N THR A 44 -5.81 14.66 14.15
CA THR A 44 -6.10 15.91 13.46
C THR A 44 -7.61 16.17 13.51
N GLN A 45 -8.03 17.38 13.85
CA GLN A 45 -9.41 17.87 13.68
C GLN A 45 -9.45 18.93 12.58
N PRO A 46 -9.49 18.53 11.30
CA PRO A 46 -9.49 19.46 10.19
C PRO A 46 -10.76 20.34 10.18
N ALA A 47 -10.67 21.53 9.58
CA ALA A 47 -11.85 22.33 9.23
C ALA A 47 -12.41 21.95 7.85
N ASP A 48 -11.53 21.45 6.97
CA ASP A 48 -11.75 20.99 5.61
C ASP A 48 -10.60 20.03 5.20
N LYS A 49 -10.68 19.41 4.01
CA LYS A 49 -9.64 18.48 3.55
C LYS A 49 -8.23 19.10 3.49
N ASN A 50 -8.14 20.40 3.19
CA ASN A 50 -6.88 21.09 2.91
C ASN A 50 -6.12 21.39 4.22
N SER A 51 -6.84 21.74 5.28
CA SER A 51 -6.31 22.07 6.61
C SER A 51 -5.85 20.85 7.44
N ARG A 52 -5.90 19.63 6.91
CA ARG A 52 -5.43 18.42 7.61
C ARG A 52 -3.91 18.40 7.90
N HIS A 53 -3.14 19.13 7.08
CA HIS A 53 -1.68 19.27 7.24
C HIS A 53 -1.27 20.47 8.11
N ASP A 54 -2.22 21.30 8.57
CA ASP A 54 -1.90 22.40 9.47
C ASP A 54 -1.69 21.85 10.89
N LYS A 55 -0.49 22.03 11.46
CA LYS A 55 -0.19 21.52 12.81
C LYS A 55 -1.05 22.13 13.92
N GLU A 56 -1.71 23.26 13.64
CA GLU A 56 -2.70 23.86 14.54
C GLU A 56 -3.92 22.97 14.79
N ASN A 57 -4.20 22.03 13.89
CA ASN A 57 -5.30 21.07 14.00
C ASN A 57 -4.86 19.75 14.65
N TRP A 58 -3.57 19.56 14.96
CA TRP A 58 -3.00 18.32 15.50
C TRP A 58 -2.99 18.29 17.03
N GLY A 59 -3.05 17.06 17.59
CA GLY A 59 -2.86 16.76 19.00
C GLY A 59 -3.82 15.67 19.50
N ALA A 60 -4.41 15.88 20.68
CA ALA A 60 -5.33 14.95 21.34
C ALA A 60 -6.82 15.08 20.93
N CYS A 61 -7.12 15.37 19.65
CA CYS A 61 -8.47 15.69 19.16
C CYS A 61 -9.21 16.82 19.92
N GLN A 62 -8.53 17.90 20.26
CA GLN A 62 -9.15 19.06 20.90
C GLN A 62 -8.69 20.36 20.21
N ARG A 63 -9.64 21.20 19.76
CA ARG A 63 -9.35 22.46 19.05
C ARG A 63 -8.58 23.48 19.91
N ASP A 64 -8.85 23.53 21.22
CA ASP A 64 -8.27 24.53 22.13
C ASP A 64 -6.95 24.06 22.80
N GLN A 65 -6.06 23.40 22.05
CA GLN A 65 -4.76 22.95 22.56
C GLN A 65 -3.67 24.02 22.42
N THR A 66 -2.89 24.21 23.48
CA THR A 66 -1.65 25.02 23.46
C THR A 66 -0.46 24.19 22.99
N PHE A 67 0.50 24.80 22.32
CA PHE A 67 1.81 24.17 22.07
C PHE A 67 2.60 23.93 23.37
N PRO A 68 3.41 22.86 23.46
CA PRO A 68 3.53 21.78 22.48
C PRO A 68 2.25 20.92 22.41
N ARG A 69 1.85 20.52 21.19
CA ARG A 69 0.66 19.66 21.00
C ARG A 69 0.96 18.30 21.58
N LYS A 70 0.00 17.74 22.32
CA LYS A 70 0.14 16.43 22.94
C LYS A 70 -0.56 15.37 22.09
N PRO A 71 -0.02 14.16 21.99
CA PRO A 71 -0.75 13.06 21.37
C PRO A 71 -2.01 12.70 22.17
N LEU A 72 -2.95 12.02 21.51
CA LEU A 72 -4.12 11.40 22.12
C LEU A 72 -3.74 10.23 23.03
N ILE A 73 -2.74 9.43 22.63
CA ILE A 73 -2.08 8.41 23.46
C ILE A 73 -0.56 8.66 23.34
N PRO A 74 0.18 8.80 24.46
CA PRO A 74 1.64 8.97 24.41
C PRO A 74 2.34 7.80 23.72
N ARG A 75 3.57 8.05 23.23
CA ARG A 75 4.44 7.00 22.69
C ARG A 75 4.62 5.88 23.72
N ASP A 76 4.69 4.65 23.23
CA ASP A 76 4.81 3.41 24.02
C ASP A 76 3.56 3.07 24.87
N GLY A 77 2.56 3.96 24.95
CA GLY A 77 1.31 3.76 25.69
C GLY A 77 0.13 3.18 24.90
N ILE A 78 0.33 2.71 23.67
CA ILE A 78 -0.73 2.04 22.89
C ILE A 78 -0.66 0.53 23.15
N SER A 79 -1.78 -0.07 23.55
CA SER A 79 -1.91 -1.54 23.60
C SER A 79 -2.78 -2.04 22.44
N VAL A 80 -2.42 -3.21 21.88
CA VAL A 80 -3.28 -3.95 20.95
C VAL A 80 -4.05 -5.10 21.62
N SER A 81 -3.89 -5.28 22.93
CA SER A 81 -4.53 -6.32 23.74
C SER A 81 -5.84 -5.82 24.34
N SER A 82 -6.95 -6.49 24.00
CA SER A 82 -8.26 -6.18 24.59
C SER A 82 -8.36 -6.44 26.11
N ALA A 83 -7.36 -7.09 26.70
CA ALA A 83 -7.27 -7.26 28.16
C ALA A 83 -6.81 -5.97 28.88
N GLU A 84 -6.21 -5.03 28.16
CA GLU A 84 -5.71 -3.74 28.65
C GLU A 84 -6.67 -2.58 28.31
N ASP A 85 -7.95 -2.89 28.04
CA ASP A 85 -9.02 -1.90 27.88
C ASP A 85 -9.42 -1.30 29.25
N VAL A 86 -8.53 -0.48 29.80
CA VAL A 86 -8.68 0.23 31.08
C VAL A 86 -8.41 1.73 30.97
N GLU A 87 -8.39 2.29 29.76
CA GLU A 87 -8.28 3.73 29.47
C GLU A 87 -7.13 4.45 30.22
N GLY A 88 -5.92 3.89 30.19
CA GLY A 88 -4.77 4.51 30.87
C GLY A 88 -4.81 4.39 32.39
N ALA A 89 -5.51 3.40 32.94
CA ALA A 89 -5.50 3.10 34.39
C ALA A 89 -4.48 2.02 34.81
N SER A 90 -3.79 1.38 33.87
CA SER A 90 -2.69 0.44 34.15
C SER A 90 -1.45 0.72 33.32
N ASP A 91 -0.34 0.21 33.83
CA ASP A 91 1.00 0.14 33.24
C ASP A 91 1.48 -1.29 33.62
N PRO A 92 1.24 -2.31 32.78
CA PRO A 92 1.53 -3.70 33.09
C PRO A 92 2.95 -4.14 32.70
N ASP A 93 3.62 -3.45 31.77
CA ASP A 93 5.02 -3.72 31.43
C ASP A 93 6.02 -2.96 32.34
N GLY A 94 5.57 -1.88 32.99
CA GLY A 94 6.29 -1.15 34.02
C GLY A 94 7.21 -0.05 33.49
N ASP A 95 7.01 0.43 32.26
CA ASP A 95 7.85 1.45 31.64
C ASP A 95 7.59 2.89 32.19
N GLY A 96 6.46 3.10 32.87
CA GLY A 96 6.01 4.37 33.43
C GLY A 96 5.02 5.16 32.57
N VAL A 97 4.55 4.57 31.46
CA VAL A 97 3.50 5.06 30.57
C VAL A 97 2.25 4.20 30.78
N ASN A 98 1.10 4.84 30.98
CA ASN A 98 -0.15 4.09 31.12
C ASN A 98 -0.67 3.67 29.73
N GLU A 99 -1.16 2.44 29.64
CA GLU A 99 -1.63 1.84 28.38
C GLU A 99 -3.09 2.16 28.03
N PHE A 100 -3.34 2.31 26.74
CA PHE A 100 -4.65 2.53 26.15
C PHE A 100 -4.87 1.52 25.02
N TYR A 101 -5.84 0.61 25.19
CA TYR A 101 -6.22 -0.33 24.15
C TYR A 101 -6.74 0.39 22.89
N LEU A 102 -6.10 0.16 21.75
CA LEU A 102 -6.45 0.76 20.45
C LEU A 102 -7.93 0.50 20.06
N GLY A 103 -8.48 -0.63 20.47
CA GLY A 103 -9.87 -1.02 20.20
C GLY A 103 -10.91 -0.52 21.19
N HIS A 104 -10.51 0.31 22.17
CA HIS A 104 -11.42 0.86 23.19
C HIS A 104 -12.70 1.40 22.55
N GLN A 105 -13.84 1.11 23.19
CA GLN A 105 -15.15 1.51 22.72
C GLN A 105 -15.86 2.38 23.75
N SER A 106 -16.13 3.64 23.40
CA SER A 106 -16.86 4.58 24.25
C SER A 106 -18.33 4.16 24.40
N ALA A 107 -19.02 4.74 25.39
CA ALA A 107 -20.37 4.33 25.80
C ALA A 107 -21.46 4.47 24.70
N ASP A 108 -21.21 5.24 23.64
CA ASP A 108 -22.04 5.40 22.45
C ASP A 108 -21.72 4.39 21.33
N GLY A 109 -20.70 3.55 21.52
CA GLY A 109 -20.23 2.56 20.56
C GLY A 109 -19.12 3.05 19.62
N PHE A 110 -18.68 4.31 19.73
CA PHE A 110 -17.58 4.84 18.94
C PHE A 110 -16.21 4.27 19.39
N ARG A 111 -15.23 4.24 18.48
CA ARG A 111 -13.85 3.79 18.77
C ARG A 111 -12.87 4.95 18.59
N PRO A 112 -12.61 5.75 19.65
CA PRO A 112 -11.82 6.96 19.51
C PRO A 112 -10.39 6.70 19.03
N TYR A 113 -9.76 5.60 19.41
CA TYR A 113 -8.36 5.37 19.05
C TYR A 113 -8.18 4.70 17.68
N ALA A 114 -9.22 4.06 17.14
CA ALA A 114 -9.14 3.31 15.88
C ALA A 114 -9.79 3.99 14.66
N VAL A 115 -10.81 4.85 14.83
CA VAL A 115 -11.66 5.27 13.70
C VAL A 115 -11.48 6.75 13.32
N SER A 116 -11.02 6.99 12.08
CA SER A 116 -11.10 8.29 11.40
C SER A 116 -12.46 8.50 10.72
N ASN A 117 -12.86 9.76 10.55
CA ASN A 117 -14.03 10.22 9.80
C ASN A 117 -13.80 11.67 9.30
N ASP A 118 -14.82 12.31 8.70
CA ASP A 118 -14.72 13.66 8.12
C ASP A 118 -14.31 14.75 9.15
N ASP A 119 -14.69 14.61 10.43
CA ASP A 119 -14.40 15.57 11.50
C ASP A 119 -13.07 15.30 12.23
N ARG A 120 -12.49 14.10 12.09
CA ARG A 120 -11.25 13.70 12.77
C ARG A 120 -10.48 12.59 12.05
N MET A 121 -9.17 12.73 12.00
CA MET A 121 -8.25 11.73 11.46
C MET A 121 -7.25 11.31 12.53
N VAL A 122 -7.18 10.02 12.86
CA VAL A 122 -6.15 9.48 13.75
C VAL A 122 -4.94 8.98 12.97
N TRP A 123 -3.75 9.11 13.54
CA TRP A 123 -2.50 8.73 12.88
C TRP A 123 -1.40 8.37 13.89
N PHE A 124 -0.57 7.39 13.54
CA PHE A 124 0.55 6.94 14.37
C PHE A 124 1.80 7.79 14.15
N GLU A 125 2.54 8.09 15.20
CA GLU A 125 3.83 8.77 15.15
C GLU A 125 4.87 7.85 15.81
N ASN A 126 5.82 7.32 15.04
CA ASN A 126 6.83 6.39 15.53
C ASN A 126 8.19 7.06 15.79
N ALA A 127 8.64 7.96 14.92
CA ALA A 127 10.01 8.49 14.96
C ALA A 127 10.15 10.02 15.09
N GLY A 128 9.05 10.77 15.15
CA GLY A 128 9.04 12.22 15.18
C GLY A 128 9.41 12.87 13.84
N TRP A 129 9.79 14.15 13.90
CA TRP A 129 10.16 14.96 12.73
C TRP A 129 11.63 15.35 12.78
N ALA A 130 12.25 15.49 11.61
CA ALA A 130 13.70 15.70 11.48
C ALA A 130 14.19 17.00 12.17
N ASP A 131 13.32 18.01 12.29
CA ASP A 131 13.63 19.26 12.99
C ASP A 131 13.33 19.21 14.50
N ASN A 132 12.34 18.41 14.92
CA ASN A 132 11.89 18.35 16.30
C ASN A 132 11.07 17.06 16.59
N GLN A 133 11.31 16.45 17.74
CA GLN A 133 10.55 15.29 18.23
C GLN A 133 9.17 15.67 18.81
N GLU A 134 8.91 16.96 19.05
CA GLU A 134 7.61 17.50 19.48
C GLU A 134 6.98 18.42 18.41
N VAL A 135 5.65 18.49 18.40
CA VAL A 135 4.90 19.51 17.66
C VAL A 135 4.81 20.78 18.50
N THR A 136 5.75 21.70 18.29
CA THR A 136 5.85 22.99 19.00
C THR A 136 5.35 24.15 18.13
N ASN A 137 5.28 25.36 18.69
CA ASN A 137 4.96 26.57 17.91
C ASN A 137 6.01 26.83 16.82
N ASP A 138 7.28 26.56 17.13
CA ASP A 138 8.43 27.00 16.32
C ASP A 138 9.04 25.88 15.45
N SER A 139 8.60 24.63 15.61
CA SER A 139 9.00 23.49 14.78
C SER A 139 8.35 23.55 13.39
N LEU A 140 9.06 23.02 12.39
CA LEU A 140 8.57 22.90 11.02
C LEU A 140 7.67 21.68 10.87
N ASN A 141 8.03 20.54 11.45
CA ASN A 141 7.29 19.27 11.32
C ASN A 141 6.95 18.94 9.84
N GLN A 142 7.88 19.23 8.93
CA GLN A 142 7.73 19.07 7.47
C GLN A 142 8.28 17.73 6.95
N GLU A 143 9.10 17.04 7.74
CA GLU A 143 9.84 15.85 7.32
C GLU A 143 9.89 14.84 8.47
N THR A 144 9.74 13.55 8.17
CA THR A 144 9.95 12.48 9.15
C THR A 144 11.43 12.37 9.54
N ASP A 145 11.71 12.06 10.81
CA ASP A 145 13.08 11.75 11.26
C ASP A 145 13.49 10.30 10.90
N VAL A 146 13.94 10.12 9.65
CA VAL A 146 14.38 8.83 9.10
C VAL A 146 15.54 8.22 9.91
N ASP A 147 16.49 9.03 10.34
CA ASP A 147 17.67 8.54 11.06
C ASP A 147 17.34 8.22 12.52
N ASN A 148 16.44 8.97 13.20
CA ASN A 148 15.92 8.55 14.50
C ASN A 148 15.13 7.25 14.38
N ALA A 149 14.25 7.10 13.38
CA ALA A 149 13.55 5.84 13.12
C ALA A 149 14.54 4.66 13.01
N LEU A 150 15.64 4.87 12.27
CA LEU A 150 16.63 3.83 12.02
C LEU A 150 17.40 3.47 13.30
N ASN A 151 17.67 4.46 14.14
CA ASN A 151 18.27 4.25 15.46
C ASN A 151 17.30 3.51 16.40
N ARG A 152 16.02 3.89 16.47
CA ARG A 152 14.99 3.19 17.26
C ARG A 152 14.93 1.72 16.90
N TRP A 153 14.64 1.41 15.64
CA TRP A 153 14.44 0.03 15.14
C TRP A 153 15.69 -0.86 15.20
N ARG A 154 16.89 -0.29 15.39
CA ARG A 154 18.15 -1.03 15.55
C ARG A 154 18.66 -1.13 16.99
N SER A 155 18.24 -0.24 17.89
CA SER A 155 18.79 -0.17 19.26
C SER A 155 17.79 -0.49 20.38
N GLU A 156 16.49 -0.33 20.13
CA GLU A 156 15.43 -0.71 21.07
C GLU A 156 15.09 -2.19 20.90
N ALA A 157 15.30 -3.00 21.95
CA ALA A 157 15.17 -4.46 21.88
C ALA A 157 13.76 -4.92 21.41
N LYS A 158 12.69 -4.25 21.88
CA LYS A 158 11.29 -4.50 21.46
C LYS A 158 11.11 -4.37 19.94
N LEU A 159 11.84 -3.46 19.31
CA LEU A 159 11.75 -3.17 17.88
C LEU A 159 12.71 -4.02 17.05
N SER A 160 13.97 -4.17 17.49
CA SER A 160 14.96 -4.97 16.75
C SER A 160 14.57 -6.44 16.66
N ASP A 161 13.91 -6.98 17.69
CA ASP A 161 13.43 -8.36 17.69
C ASP A 161 12.18 -8.56 16.82
N ALA A 162 11.42 -7.49 16.55
CA ALA A 162 10.16 -7.47 15.80
C ALA A 162 10.30 -7.30 14.27
N THR A 163 11.51 -7.38 13.74
CA THR A 163 11.86 -7.32 12.30
C THR A 163 11.73 -8.67 11.58
N ASP A 164 12.02 -8.72 10.28
CA ASP A 164 12.07 -9.92 9.43
C ASP A 164 10.79 -10.77 9.42
N THR A 165 9.62 -10.14 9.25
CA THR A 165 8.32 -10.84 9.26
C THR A 165 7.34 -10.29 8.23
N TYR A 166 6.27 -11.01 7.96
CA TYR A 166 5.14 -10.56 7.16
C TYR A 166 3.84 -10.99 7.84
N TYR A 167 2.70 -10.54 7.34
CA TYR A 167 1.38 -11.11 7.68
C TYR A 167 0.70 -11.63 6.43
N ALA A 168 -0.06 -12.71 6.54
CA ALA A 168 -0.67 -13.37 5.39
C ALA A 168 -2.08 -13.88 5.65
N GLU A 169 -2.89 -13.84 4.60
CA GLU A 169 -4.28 -14.31 4.62
C GLU A 169 -4.63 -14.98 3.29
N VAL A 170 -5.66 -15.84 3.33
CA VAL A 170 -6.09 -16.61 2.17
C VAL A 170 -7.56 -16.31 1.89
N GLU A 171 -7.78 -15.67 0.75
CA GLU A 171 -9.11 -15.36 0.22
C GLU A 171 -9.55 -16.48 -0.74
N ASP A 172 -10.70 -17.07 -0.42
CA ASP A 172 -11.37 -18.05 -1.27
C ASP A 172 -12.47 -17.37 -2.11
N MET A 173 -12.96 -18.10 -3.13
CA MET A 173 -13.85 -17.53 -4.14
C MET A 173 -15.14 -16.89 -3.59
N GLU A 174 -15.62 -17.24 -2.40
CA GLU A 174 -16.81 -16.62 -1.82
C GLU A 174 -16.52 -15.18 -1.33
N ARG A 175 -15.41 -15.00 -0.60
CA ARG A 175 -14.94 -13.68 -0.19
C ARG A 175 -14.51 -12.83 -1.38
N LEU A 176 -13.83 -13.44 -2.36
CA LEU A 176 -13.46 -12.77 -3.61
C LEU A 176 -14.69 -12.31 -4.42
N GLN A 177 -15.78 -13.09 -4.45
CA GLN A 177 -17.03 -12.63 -5.06
C GLN A 177 -17.63 -11.43 -4.33
N SER A 178 -17.66 -11.44 -2.99
CA SER A 178 -18.11 -10.28 -2.21
C SER A 178 -17.30 -9.01 -2.52
N LEU A 179 -15.98 -9.14 -2.66
CA LEU A 179 -15.11 -8.04 -3.06
C LEU A 179 -15.41 -7.53 -4.49
N LEU A 180 -15.59 -8.43 -5.46
CA LEU A 180 -15.94 -8.07 -6.85
C LEU A 180 -17.31 -7.38 -6.93
N ASP A 181 -18.26 -7.78 -6.08
CA ASP A 181 -19.58 -7.16 -5.96
C ASP A 181 -19.48 -5.75 -5.37
N ASP A 182 -18.59 -5.54 -4.42
CA ASP A 182 -18.31 -4.24 -3.82
C ASP A 182 -17.61 -3.30 -4.80
N ILE A 183 -16.64 -3.79 -5.60
CA ILE A 183 -16.02 -3.04 -6.70
C ILE A 183 -17.06 -2.64 -7.74
N ASN A 184 -17.92 -3.58 -8.17
CA ASN A 184 -18.99 -3.27 -9.13
C ASN A 184 -19.99 -2.24 -8.56
N SER A 185 -20.32 -2.35 -7.27
CA SER A 185 -21.24 -1.42 -6.60
C SER A 185 -20.66 -0.03 -6.35
N ALA A 186 -19.34 0.07 -6.11
CA ALA A 186 -18.66 1.33 -5.82
C ALA A 186 -18.15 2.04 -7.08
N ASP A 187 -17.55 1.31 -8.03
CA ASP A 187 -16.89 1.87 -9.21
C ASP A 187 -17.72 1.71 -10.51
N GLY A 188 -18.74 0.84 -10.52
CA GLY A 188 -19.46 0.49 -11.74
C GLY A 188 -18.64 -0.38 -12.70
N ILE A 189 -17.70 -1.17 -12.17
CA ILE A 189 -16.82 -2.07 -12.93
C ILE A 189 -17.22 -3.53 -12.66
N ASP A 190 -17.89 -4.17 -13.62
CA ASP A 190 -18.22 -5.60 -13.51
C ASP A 190 -17.02 -6.47 -13.92
N LEU A 191 -16.15 -6.75 -12.95
CA LEU A 191 -14.98 -7.60 -13.10
C LEU A 191 -15.28 -9.10 -13.06
N ARG A 192 -16.53 -9.51 -12.72
CA ARG A 192 -16.89 -10.91 -12.48
C ARG A 192 -16.64 -11.80 -13.69
N ASP A 193 -17.09 -11.36 -14.87
CA ASP A 193 -16.97 -12.14 -16.11
C ASP A 193 -15.53 -12.20 -16.65
N ILE A 194 -14.73 -11.15 -16.40
CA ILE A 194 -13.29 -11.11 -16.73
C ILE A 194 -12.55 -12.14 -15.87
N VAL A 195 -12.57 -11.98 -14.55
CA VAL A 195 -11.88 -12.90 -13.62
C VAL A 195 -12.30 -14.35 -13.90
N LYS A 196 -13.61 -14.59 -14.03
CA LYS A 196 -14.15 -15.94 -14.30
C LYS A 196 -13.70 -16.54 -15.64
N THR A 197 -13.53 -15.73 -16.67
CA THR A 197 -13.07 -16.19 -17.99
C THR A 197 -11.61 -16.61 -17.95
N PHE A 198 -10.76 -15.87 -17.22
CA PHE A 198 -9.32 -16.11 -17.19
C PHE A 198 -8.87 -17.15 -16.14
N THR A 199 -9.54 -17.22 -14.99
CA THR A 199 -9.19 -18.18 -13.91
C THR A 199 -10.08 -19.43 -13.88
N GLY A 200 -10.99 -19.58 -14.85
CA GLY A 200 -11.98 -20.65 -14.88
C GLY A 200 -13.14 -20.49 -13.87
N GLY A 201 -13.09 -19.50 -12.99
CA GLY A 201 -14.18 -19.13 -12.07
C GLY A 201 -14.10 -19.66 -10.65
N ASP A 202 -13.04 -20.40 -10.32
CA ASP A 202 -12.78 -20.94 -8.99
C ASP A 202 -11.29 -20.77 -8.65
N SER A 203 -10.98 -19.78 -7.83
CA SER A 203 -9.59 -19.39 -7.50
C SER A 203 -9.40 -19.16 -6.00
N VAL A 204 -8.14 -19.15 -5.59
CA VAL A 204 -7.71 -18.77 -4.24
C VAL A 204 -6.59 -17.74 -4.37
N VAL A 205 -6.67 -16.63 -3.62
CA VAL A 205 -5.59 -15.64 -3.55
C VAL A 205 -4.95 -15.72 -2.16
N ILE A 206 -3.63 -15.84 -2.12
CA ILE A 206 -2.84 -15.66 -0.89
C ILE A 206 -2.26 -14.26 -0.92
N TRP A 207 -2.47 -13.52 0.16
CA TRP A 207 -1.86 -12.22 0.38
C TRP A 207 -0.69 -12.34 1.33
N TYR A 208 0.40 -11.65 1.02
CA TYR A 208 1.53 -11.42 1.91
C TYR A 208 1.72 -9.91 2.06
N TYR A 209 1.45 -9.40 3.25
CA TYR A 209 1.54 -7.99 3.62
C TYR A 209 2.84 -7.71 4.37
N PHE A 210 3.51 -6.62 4.00
CA PHE A 210 4.76 -6.16 4.57
C PHE A 210 4.56 -4.72 5.06
N LEU A 211 4.87 -4.47 6.33
CA LEU A 211 4.98 -3.13 6.90
C LEU A 211 6.46 -2.81 7.05
N TYR A 212 6.93 -1.72 6.44
CA TYR A 212 8.26 -1.16 6.63
C TYR A 212 8.16 0.06 7.55
N PRO A 213 9.11 0.29 8.49
CA PRO A 213 9.00 1.40 9.44
C PRO A 213 8.98 2.79 8.80
N VAL A 214 9.68 2.95 7.68
CA VAL A 214 9.86 4.20 6.94
C VAL A 214 9.95 3.87 5.46
N HIS A 215 9.43 4.75 4.61
CA HIS A 215 9.69 4.82 3.17
C HIS A 215 10.74 5.90 2.89
N GLU A 216 11.62 5.65 1.92
CA GLU A 216 12.62 6.59 1.46
C GLU A 216 12.58 6.74 -0.07
N GLU A 217 12.25 7.93 -0.54
CA GLU A 217 12.14 8.22 -1.97
C GLU A 217 12.70 9.61 -2.27
N ASN A 218 13.68 9.70 -3.17
CA ASN A 218 14.19 10.98 -3.67
C ASN A 218 13.45 11.38 -4.95
N PHE A 219 12.92 12.60 -4.98
CA PHE A 219 12.36 13.21 -6.19
C PHE A 219 13.41 14.06 -6.90
N GLY A 220 13.81 13.63 -8.10
CA GLY A 220 14.48 14.50 -9.06
C GLY A 220 13.63 15.74 -9.39
N GLY A 221 14.27 16.80 -9.89
CA GLY A 221 13.57 17.99 -10.41
C GLY A 221 12.98 18.95 -9.36
N CYS A 222 12.40 18.48 -8.26
CA CYS A 222 11.71 19.36 -7.29
C CYS A 222 12.64 19.97 -6.21
N LYS A 223 13.97 19.89 -6.35
CA LYS A 223 14.97 20.29 -5.33
C LYS A 223 15.02 21.80 -5.03
N ASP A 224 14.51 22.62 -5.95
CA ASP A 224 14.57 24.08 -5.88
C ASP A 224 13.26 24.72 -5.34
N ASP A 225 12.25 23.92 -4.99
CA ASP A 225 11.02 24.40 -4.35
C ASP A 225 11.20 24.46 -2.81
N PRO A 226 11.20 25.64 -2.17
CA PRO A 226 11.40 25.76 -0.73
C PRO A 226 10.23 25.19 0.12
N ASP A 227 9.07 24.96 -0.47
CA ASP A 227 7.89 24.40 0.21
C ASP A 227 7.74 22.88 0.00
N GLN A 228 8.47 22.31 -0.96
CA GLN A 228 8.54 20.87 -1.27
C GLN A 228 9.99 20.37 -1.23
N PRO A 229 10.50 19.82 -0.10
CA PRO A 229 11.80 19.16 -0.11
C PRO A 229 11.77 18.00 -1.12
N GLY A 230 12.88 17.80 -1.84
CA GLY A 230 12.98 16.87 -2.98
C GLY A 230 12.96 15.38 -2.61
N HIS A 231 12.13 14.96 -1.65
CA HIS A 231 11.96 13.58 -1.22
C HIS A 231 10.57 13.30 -0.61
N GLY A 232 10.06 12.09 -0.82
CA GLY A 232 8.77 11.57 -0.38
C GLY A 232 8.87 10.67 0.86
N ASN A 233 9.72 11.02 1.83
CA ASN A 233 9.96 10.16 2.98
C ASN A 233 8.79 10.26 3.99
N TYR A 234 8.25 9.12 4.42
CA TYR A 234 7.19 9.02 5.45
C TYR A 234 7.36 7.74 6.29
N GLN A 235 6.67 7.64 7.43
CA GLN A 235 6.72 6.47 8.32
C GLN A 235 5.58 5.49 7.98
N GLY A 236 5.71 4.20 8.32
CA GLY A 236 4.61 3.24 8.28
C GLY A 236 4.19 2.81 6.88
N ASP A 237 5.14 2.31 6.09
CA ASP A 237 4.97 2.00 4.67
C ASP A 237 4.45 0.58 4.45
N TRP A 238 3.25 0.45 3.89
CA TRP A 238 2.66 -0.84 3.56
C TRP A 238 2.88 -1.22 2.10
N ASN A 239 3.29 -2.47 1.87
CA ASN A 239 3.28 -3.10 0.55
C ASN A 239 2.77 -4.55 0.63
N ALA A 240 2.39 -5.15 -0.50
CA ALA A 240 1.85 -6.50 -0.58
C ALA A 240 2.34 -7.29 -1.81
N VAL A 241 2.32 -8.61 -1.69
CA VAL A 241 2.42 -9.55 -2.81
C VAL A 241 1.20 -10.47 -2.80
N ALA A 242 0.57 -10.62 -3.96
CA ALA A 242 -0.58 -11.50 -4.18
C ALA A 242 -0.17 -12.74 -4.97
N VAL A 243 -0.58 -13.93 -4.53
CA VAL A 243 -0.37 -15.20 -5.24
C VAL A 243 -1.72 -15.77 -5.63
N LEU A 244 -2.03 -15.78 -6.93
CA LEU A 244 -3.27 -16.33 -7.47
C LEU A 244 -3.08 -17.81 -7.83
N LEU A 245 -3.91 -18.67 -7.23
CA LEU A 245 -3.91 -20.11 -7.43
C LEU A 245 -5.19 -20.58 -8.16
N PRO A 246 -5.09 -21.64 -8.98
CA PRO A 246 -6.26 -22.33 -9.54
C PRO A 246 -7.04 -23.08 -8.44
N ASP A 247 -8.22 -23.65 -8.74
CA ASP A 247 -9.01 -24.35 -7.72
C ASP A 247 -8.33 -25.59 -7.11
N ILE A 248 -7.79 -25.37 -5.93
CA ILE A 248 -7.17 -26.36 -5.06
C ILE A 248 -8.18 -27.14 -4.19
N ARG A 249 -9.41 -26.66 -4.03
CA ARG A 249 -10.40 -27.26 -3.10
C ARG A 249 -10.82 -28.65 -3.56
N LEU A 250 -11.11 -28.81 -4.85
CA LEU A 250 -11.58 -30.06 -5.46
C LEU A 250 -10.47 -31.07 -5.81
N THR A 251 -9.21 -30.64 -5.75
CA THR A 251 -8.02 -31.42 -6.17
C THR A 251 -7.17 -31.82 -4.96
N HIS A 252 -6.81 -30.87 -4.09
CA HIS A 252 -5.83 -31.07 -3.01
C HIS A 252 -6.46 -31.26 -1.62
N PHE A 253 -7.71 -30.83 -1.43
CA PHE A 253 -8.37 -30.77 -0.12
C PHE A 253 -9.74 -31.48 -0.11
N ARG A 254 -9.80 -32.65 -0.76
CA ARG A 254 -11.06 -33.36 -1.08
C ARG A 254 -11.90 -33.83 0.11
N ASP A 255 -11.30 -34.13 1.26
CA ASP A 255 -12.04 -34.50 2.47
C ASP A 255 -11.60 -33.63 3.66
N GLU A 256 -12.50 -33.38 4.60
CA GLU A 256 -12.18 -32.69 5.85
C GLU A 256 -11.08 -33.46 6.61
N GLY A 257 -9.88 -32.85 6.70
CA GLY A 257 -8.71 -33.44 7.34
C GLY A 257 -7.86 -34.36 6.46
N SER A 258 -8.16 -34.53 5.16
CA SER A 258 -7.23 -35.16 4.21
C SER A 258 -6.39 -34.11 3.49
N ILE A 259 -5.07 -34.17 3.70
CA ILE A 259 -4.10 -33.51 2.81
C ILE A 259 -3.97 -34.43 1.60
N GLY A 260 -4.26 -33.92 0.40
CA GLY A 260 -4.09 -34.67 -0.84
C GLY A 260 -2.65 -35.14 -1.03
N TRP A 261 -2.49 -36.29 -1.67
CA TRP A 261 -1.16 -36.83 -2.03
C TRP A 261 -0.56 -36.16 -3.28
N GLU A 262 -1.28 -35.21 -3.87
CA GLU A 262 -0.87 -34.48 -5.07
C GLU A 262 0.02 -33.28 -4.69
N PRO A 263 1.09 -32.99 -5.46
CA PRO A 263 1.91 -31.80 -5.22
C PRO A 263 1.08 -30.54 -5.49
N PHE A 264 1.13 -29.59 -4.56
CA PHE A 264 0.53 -28.26 -4.71
C PHE A 264 0.77 -27.68 -6.12
N PRO A 265 -0.25 -27.08 -6.75
CA PRO A 265 -0.15 -26.63 -8.12
C PRO A 265 0.84 -25.48 -8.26
N GLU A 266 1.18 -25.18 -9.50
CA GLU A 266 1.81 -23.90 -9.80
C GLU A 266 0.76 -22.78 -9.74
N PRO A 267 1.09 -21.59 -9.20
CA PRO A 267 0.26 -20.39 -9.33
C PRO A 267 -0.05 -20.06 -10.79
N GLU A 268 -1.11 -19.29 -11.01
CA GLU A 268 -1.43 -18.72 -12.32
C GLU A 268 -0.68 -17.39 -12.50
N TRP A 269 -0.80 -16.51 -11.49
CA TRP A 269 -0.31 -15.14 -11.52
C TRP A 269 0.26 -14.70 -10.17
N ILE A 270 1.21 -13.77 -10.20
CA ILE A 270 1.70 -13.04 -9.04
C ILE A 270 1.43 -11.55 -9.27
N GLY A 271 0.85 -10.88 -8.27
CA GLY A 271 0.75 -9.43 -8.21
C GLY A 271 1.84 -8.87 -7.30
N TYR A 272 2.68 -7.99 -7.83
CA TYR A 272 3.77 -7.33 -7.11
C TYR A 272 3.38 -5.88 -6.78
N GLY A 273 3.16 -5.56 -5.50
CA GLY A 273 2.76 -4.21 -5.10
C GLY A 273 3.85 -3.16 -5.32
N GLN A 274 3.46 -2.04 -5.95
CA GLN A 274 4.34 -0.94 -6.33
C GLN A 274 3.64 0.39 -6.07
N ARG A 275 4.38 1.35 -5.52
CA ARG A 275 4.00 2.75 -5.50
C ARG A 275 4.18 3.40 -6.86
N THR A 276 3.19 4.21 -7.21
CA THR A 276 3.28 5.20 -8.28
C THR A 276 4.14 6.37 -7.81
N ARG A 277 5.22 6.71 -8.51
CA ARG A 277 5.99 7.93 -8.24
C ARG A 277 5.25 9.13 -8.84
N GLY A 278 4.79 10.07 -8.00
CA GLY A 278 4.13 11.29 -8.47
C GLY A 278 2.89 11.68 -7.66
N LEU A 279 2.04 12.52 -8.26
CA LEU A 279 0.88 13.13 -7.61
C LEU A 279 -0.11 12.09 -7.06
N ALA A 280 -0.44 12.21 -5.77
CA ALA A 280 -1.39 11.35 -5.09
C ALA A 280 -2.79 11.98 -4.90
N ASP A 281 -3.02 13.20 -5.38
CA ASP A 281 -4.26 13.95 -5.13
C ASP A 281 -5.46 13.45 -5.94
N ILE A 282 -5.26 12.56 -6.91
CA ILE A 282 -6.34 12.08 -7.78
C ILE A 282 -6.99 10.83 -7.14
N PRO A 283 -8.24 10.88 -6.63
CA PRO A 283 -8.79 9.85 -5.74
C PRO A 283 -8.96 8.44 -6.33
N PHE A 284 -8.87 8.30 -7.66
CA PHE A 284 -8.94 7.04 -8.40
C PHE A 284 -7.54 6.51 -8.77
N LEU A 285 -6.52 7.36 -8.71
CA LEU A 285 -5.11 7.05 -8.90
C LEU A 285 -4.41 6.90 -7.54
N GLU A 286 -4.92 5.97 -6.73
CA GLU A 286 -4.29 5.63 -5.46
C GLU A 286 -2.79 5.34 -5.62
N GLN A 287 -2.02 5.69 -4.59
CA GLN A 287 -0.55 5.60 -4.57
C GLN A 287 0.03 4.19 -4.78
N GLN A 288 -0.79 3.16 -5.01
CA GLN A 288 -0.42 1.74 -5.04
C GLN A 288 -1.10 1.02 -6.21
N THR A 289 -0.32 0.23 -6.96
CA THR A 289 -0.74 -0.68 -8.03
C THR A 289 -0.11 -2.06 -7.80
N LEU A 290 -0.65 -3.12 -8.40
CA LEU A 290 0.00 -4.44 -8.44
C LEU A 290 0.43 -4.76 -9.87
N ALA A 291 1.75 -4.75 -10.10
CA ALA A 291 2.33 -5.21 -11.35
C ALA A 291 2.13 -6.73 -11.48
N MET A 292 1.41 -7.15 -12.52
CA MET A 292 1.08 -8.54 -12.75
C MET A 292 2.22 -9.27 -13.46
N ALA A 293 2.47 -10.53 -13.08
CA ALA A 293 3.39 -11.42 -13.75
C ALA A 293 2.81 -12.83 -13.87
N ASN A 294 2.85 -13.38 -15.08
CA ASN A 294 2.36 -14.70 -15.43
C ASN A 294 3.38 -15.78 -15.02
N TRP A 295 2.93 -16.75 -14.23
CA TRP A 295 3.81 -17.82 -13.77
C TRP A 295 4.17 -18.82 -14.87
N ALA A 296 3.20 -19.18 -15.71
CA ALA A 296 3.36 -20.19 -16.75
C ALA A 296 4.23 -19.70 -17.93
N GLU A 297 4.23 -18.39 -18.18
CA GLU A 297 5.07 -17.76 -19.21
C GLU A 297 6.51 -17.48 -18.73
N GLY A 298 6.79 -17.69 -17.45
CA GLY A 298 8.14 -17.59 -16.87
C GLY A 298 8.54 -16.17 -16.47
N GLU A 299 7.58 -15.24 -16.37
CA GLU A 299 7.81 -13.87 -15.90
C GLU A 299 8.16 -13.83 -14.41
N VAL A 300 7.71 -14.84 -13.66
CA VAL A 300 7.98 -15.03 -12.24
C VAL A 300 9.27 -15.83 -12.02
N ARG A 301 10.29 -15.18 -11.46
CA ARG A 301 11.48 -15.87 -10.94
C ARG A 301 11.14 -16.55 -9.61
N ARG A 302 11.66 -17.76 -9.37
CA ARG A 302 11.23 -18.60 -8.23
C ARG A 302 12.29 -19.59 -7.72
N VAL A 303 12.06 -20.14 -6.53
CA VAL A 303 12.73 -21.34 -5.99
C VAL A 303 11.64 -22.35 -5.62
N GLY A 304 11.41 -23.35 -6.49
CA GLY A 304 10.29 -24.27 -6.33
C GLY A 304 8.94 -23.57 -6.53
N LEU A 305 8.14 -23.49 -5.48
CA LEU A 305 6.86 -22.74 -5.44
C LEU A 305 6.98 -21.37 -4.73
N HIS A 306 8.17 -21.02 -4.25
CA HIS A 306 8.42 -19.73 -3.59
C HIS A 306 8.77 -18.66 -4.64
N PRO A 307 7.94 -17.62 -4.85
CA PRO A 307 8.27 -16.54 -5.76
C PRO A 307 9.45 -15.71 -5.21
N LYS A 308 10.34 -15.29 -6.09
CA LYS A 308 11.35 -14.27 -5.81
C LYS A 308 10.71 -12.90 -5.96
N VAL A 309 10.99 -12.03 -5.01
CA VAL A 309 10.53 -10.65 -4.95
C VAL A 309 11.76 -9.79 -4.72
N TYR A 310 12.08 -8.93 -5.68
CA TYR A 310 13.18 -7.99 -5.58
C TYR A 310 12.62 -6.68 -5.06
N VAL A 311 13.12 -6.21 -3.92
CA VAL A 311 12.60 -5.02 -3.24
C VAL A 311 13.41 -3.80 -3.66
N GLY A 312 12.72 -2.75 -4.11
CA GLY A 312 13.29 -1.44 -4.44
C GLY A 312 13.82 -0.75 -3.19
N SER A 313 15.05 -0.22 -3.27
CA SER A 313 15.77 0.37 -2.14
C SER A 313 15.05 1.63 -1.64
N GLY A 314 14.55 1.60 -0.41
CA GLY A 314 13.82 2.70 0.22
C GLY A 314 12.36 2.86 -0.23
N SER A 315 12.06 2.60 -1.50
CA SER A 315 10.68 2.66 -2.01
C SER A 315 9.82 1.46 -1.56
N HIS A 316 10.47 0.35 -1.22
CA HIS A 316 9.89 -0.96 -0.95
C HIS A 316 9.04 -1.53 -2.08
N ASN A 317 9.18 -1.01 -3.30
CA ASN A 317 8.47 -1.51 -4.47
C ASN A 317 8.87 -2.96 -4.77
N ASN A 318 7.88 -3.81 -5.05
CA ASN A 318 8.11 -5.22 -5.32
C ASN A 318 8.26 -5.45 -6.83
N TYR A 319 9.27 -6.23 -7.22
CA TYR A 319 9.57 -6.54 -8.61
C TYR A 319 9.79 -8.05 -8.83
N SER A 320 9.41 -8.53 -10.03
CA SER A 320 9.65 -9.90 -10.48
C SER A 320 11.09 -10.15 -10.94
N ASN A 321 11.86 -9.08 -11.19
CA ASN A 321 13.22 -9.10 -11.71
C ASN A 321 14.15 -8.16 -10.92
N PRO A 322 15.46 -8.45 -10.85
CA PRO A 322 16.46 -7.62 -10.18
C PRO A 322 16.92 -6.41 -11.02
N GLY A 323 17.55 -5.44 -10.36
CA GLY A 323 18.20 -4.27 -10.97
C GLY A 323 17.35 -3.00 -10.97
N ASP A 324 17.68 -2.09 -11.90
CA ASP A 324 16.99 -0.82 -12.09
C ASP A 324 15.64 -1.01 -12.79
N HIS A 325 14.62 -0.37 -12.25
CA HIS A 325 13.26 -0.33 -12.79
C HIS A 325 12.86 1.11 -13.07
N THR A 326 12.04 1.29 -14.11
CA THR A 326 11.16 2.46 -14.18
C THR A 326 9.94 2.11 -13.32
N PRO A 327 9.79 2.69 -12.11
CA PRO A 327 8.56 2.51 -11.33
C PRO A 327 7.36 2.97 -12.14
N TYR A 328 6.17 2.46 -11.82
CA TYR A 328 4.96 2.77 -12.56
C TYR A 328 4.72 4.29 -12.60
N GLN A 329 4.96 4.90 -13.76
CA GLN A 329 4.72 6.31 -14.02
C GLN A 329 3.39 6.44 -14.74
N GLN A 330 2.55 7.34 -14.23
CA GLN A 330 1.52 7.93 -15.08
C GLN A 330 2.17 9.15 -15.77
N ASP A 331 2.66 8.91 -16.99
CA ASP A 331 3.53 9.78 -17.80
C ASP A 331 3.08 11.25 -17.92
N LEU A 332 1.80 11.54 -17.66
CA LEU A 332 1.18 12.84 -17.87
C LEU A 332 1.60 13.95 -16.90
N LEU A 333 2.16 13.62 -15.72
CA LEU A 333 2.32 14.60 -14.63
C LEU A 333 3.68 14.55 -13.91
N ALA A 334 4.59 13.64 -14.28
CA ALA A 334 5.88 13.47 -13.60
C ALA A 334 6.82 14.69 -13.68
N SER A 335 6.65 15.55 -14.69
CA SER A 335 7.46 16.76 -14.93
C SER A 335 6.91 18.02 -14.23
N ALA A 336 5.76 17.95 -13.57
CA ALA A 336 5.04 19.11 -13.05
C ALA A 336 5.34 19.40 -11.55
N CYS A 337 6.60 19.68 -11.20
CA CYS A 337 6.93 20.28 -9.90
C CYS A 337 6.27 21.68 -9.81
N GLY A 338 5.09 21.76 -9.18
CA GLY A 338 4.35 23.01 -8.93
C GLY A 338 3.24 23.35 -9.92
N ALA A 339 3.35 22.97 -11.21
CA ALA A 339 2.28 23.21 -12.21
C ALA A 339 1.07 22.26 -12.06
N ALA A 340 1.17 21.28 -11.17
CA ALA A 340 0.19 20.22 -11.00
C ALA A 340 -1.14 20.67 -10.37
N ASP A 341 -1.21 21.79 -9.65
CA ASP A 341 -2.48 22.28 -9.10
C ASP A 341 -3.41 22.77 -10.23
N ASP A 342 -2.91 23.63 -11.12
CA ASP A 342 -3.64 24.08 -12.32
C ASP A 342 -4.08 22.91 -13.22
N VAL A 343 -3.26 21.85 -13.33
CA VAL A 343 -3.59 20.67 -14.16
C VAL A 343 -4.55 19.71 -13.47
N THR A 344 -4.48 19.58 -12.13
CA THR A 344 -5.41 18.75 -11.35
C THR A 344 -6.79 19.42 -11.30
N GLU A 345 -6.86 20.72 -11.02
CA GLU A 345 -8.12 21.49 -11.06
C GLU A 345 -8.74 21.43 -12.47
N ALA A 346 -7.95 21.57 -13.54
CA ALA A 346 -8.43 21.41 -14.92
C ALA A 346 -8.85 19.97 -15.27
N LEU A 347 -8.31 18.95 -14.60
CA LEU A 347 -8.68 17.54 -14.79
C LEU A 347 -9.98 17.21 -14.04
N GLU A 348 -10.12 17.69 -12.81
CA GLU A 348 -11.34 17.58 -12.00
C GLU A 348 -12.52 18.26 -12.71
N ASP A 349 -12.36 19.52 -13.14
CA ASP A 349 -13.35 20.26 -13.95
C ASP A 349 -13.78 19.47 -15.20
N LYS A 350 -12.85 18.75 -15.84
CA LYS A 350 -13.13 17.94 -17.05
C LYS A 350 -13.85 16.64 -16.74
N ILE A 351 -13.59 16.04 -15.58
CA ILE A 351 -14.27 14.83 -15.12
C ILE A 351 -15.71 15.17 -14.74
N ASP A 352 -15.94 16.25 -14.00
CA ASP A 352 -17.28 16.74 -13.67
C ASP A 352 -18.07 17.08 -14.95
N GLU A 353 -17.46 17.76 -15.93
CA GLU A 353 -18.08 18.05 -17.23
C GLU A 353 -18.42 16.79 -18.06
N LEU A 354 -17.73 15.66 -17.81
CA LEU A 354 -18.02 14.36 -18.43
C LEU A 354 -19.11 13.59 -17.68
N GLU A 355 -19.12 13.60 -16.35
CA GLU A 355 -20.15 12.94 -15.54
C GLU A 355 -21.53 13.57 -15.80
N ASP A 356 -21.62 14.90 -15.90
CA ASP A 356 -22.85 15.65 -16.23
C ASP A 356 -23.42 15.32 -17.63
N LYS A 357 -22.56 14.93 -18.60
CA LYS A 357 -22.98 14.67 -19.99
C LYS A 357 -23.46 13.23 -20.23
N VAL A 358 -23.20 12.30 -19.31
CA VAL A 358 -23.39 10.85 -19.52
C VAL A 358 -24.68 10.30 -18.87
N GLU A 359 -25.64 11.18 -18.54
CA GLU A 359 -26.91 10.81 -17.87
C GLU A 359 -27.80 9.80 -18.63
N HIS A 360 -27.51 9.48 -19.89
CA HIS A 360 -28.33 8.61 -20.76
C HIS A 360 -27.73 7.27 -21.21
N THR A 361 -26.52 6.89 -20.79
CA THR A 361 -25.92 5.57 -21.15
C THR A 361 -25.15 4.92 -19.99
N LYS A 362 -25.87 4.73 -18.87
CA LYS A 362 -25.37 4.64 -17.49
C LYS A 362 -24.47 3.46 -17.03
N THR A 363 -23.88 2.64 -17.90
CA THR A 363 -23.17 1.42 -17.40
C THR A 363 -21.93 0.95 -18.19
N VAL A 364 -21.67 1.41 -19.40
CA VAL A 364 -20.54 0.88 -20.23
C VAL A 364 -19.48 1.94 -20.56
N VAL A 365 -19.84 3.23 -20.54
CA VAL A 365 -18.94 4.31 -20.97
C VAL A 365 -18.06 4.83 -19.82
N VAL A 366 -18.62 4.93 -18.60
CA VAL A 366 -17.90 5.44 -17.41
C VAL A 366 -16.75 4.50 -17.00
N THR A 367 -17.02 3.19 -16.99
CA THR A 367 -16.06 2.12 -16.74
C THR A 367 -14.80 2.25 -17.58
N VAL A 368 -14.96 2.63 -18.85
CA VAL A 368 -13.86 2.71 -19.83
C VAL A 368 -13.14 4.05 -19.78
N ALA A 369 -13.86 5.15 -19.59
CA ALA A 369 -13.25 6.47 -19.41
C ALA A 369 -12.26 6.50 -18.22
N LYS A 370 -12.61 5.82 -17.12
CA LYS A 370 -11.76 5.73 -15.92
C LYS A 370 -10.55 4.79 -16.10
N ILE A 371 -10.68 3.70 -16.87
CA ILE A 371 -9.55 2.79 -17.19
C ILE A 371 -8.58 3.41 -18.21
N ALA A 372 -9.10 4.14 -19.19
CA ALA A 372 -8.31 4.59 -20.33
C ALA A 372 -7.48 5.87 -20.11
N ALA A 373 -7.64 6.56 -18.98
CA ALA A 373 -6.79 7.70 -18.62
C ALA A 373 -5.30 7.33 -18.47
N GLY A 374 -4.98 6.04 -18.29
CA GLY A 374 -3.61 5.51 -18.26
C GLY A 374 -3.25 4.47 -19.34
N ALA A 375 -4.18 4.10 -20.24
CA ALA A 375 -3.93 3.07 -21.26
C ALA A 375 -4.70 3.33 -22.57
N GLY A 376 -3.96 3.59 -23.65
CA GLY A 376 -4.53 3.83 -24.97
C GLY A 376 -4.92 2.54 -25.69
N ILE A 377 -6.15 2.05 -25.49
CA ILE A 377 -6.65 0.83 -26.14
C ILE A 377 -7.81 1.11 -27.10
N GLY A 378 -7.72 0.54 -28.31
CA GLY A 378 -8.82 0.48 -29.27
C GLY A 378 -8.76 -0.76 -30.16
N ALA A 379 -9.92 -1.40 -30.32
CA ALA A 379 -10.30 -2.32 -31.41
C ALA A 379 -10.44 -3.86 -31.19
N LEU A 380 -10.35 -4.43 -29.98
CA LEU A 380 -10.66 -5.86 -29.79
C LEU A 380 -12.16 -6.21 -29.54
N PHE A 381 -12.97 -5.31 -28.99
CA PHE A 381 -14.31 -5.65 -28.45
C PHE A 381 -15.52 -5.32 -29.36
N GLY A 382 -15.36 -5.40 -30.68
CA GLY A 382 -16.48 -5.25 -31.62
C GLY A 382 -17.22 -3.90 -31.53
N PRO A 383 -18.56 -3.84 -31.67
CA PRO A 383 -19.30 -2.57 -31.66
C PRO A 383 -19.27 -1.85 -30.30
N ILE A 384 -18.93 -2.53 -29.21
CA ILE A 384 -18.68 -1.90 -27.90
C ILE A 384 -17.38 -1.10 -27.98
N GLY A 385 -16.33 -1.67 -28.60
CA GLY A 385 -15.03 -1.01 -28.83
C GLY A 385 -15.07 0.31 -29.62
N ALA A 386 -16.14 0.56 -30.39
CA ALA A 386 -16.29 1.81 -31.15
C ALA A 386 -16.76 3.01 -30.30
N ALA A 387 -17.56 2.76 -29.27
CA ALA A 387 -17.94 3.80 -28.29
C ALA A 387 -16.78 4.09 -27.31
N ILE A 388 -16.05 3.04 -26.95
CA ILE A 388 -14.82 3.08 -26.16
C ILE A 388 -13.82 4.09 -26.75
N GLY A 389 -13.38 3.89 -27.99
CA GLY A 389 -12.37 4.77 -28.60
C GLY A 389 -12.77 6.26 -28.72
N ALA A 390 -14.08 6.57 -28.73
CA ALA A 390 -14.56 7.94 -28.81
C ALA A 390 -14.47 8.70 -27.47
N GLY A 391 -14.67 8.02 -26.34
CA GLY A 391 -14.48 8.63 -25.01
C GLY A 391 -13.01 8.89 -24.71
N ILE A 392 -12.15 7.92 -25.04
CA ILE A 392 -10.69 8.00 -24.88
C ILE A 392 -10.12 9.19 -25.69
N GLY A 393 -10.52 9.31 -26.96
CA GLY A 393 -10.10 10.43 -27.81
C GLY A 393 -10.56 11.81 -27.31
N ALA A 394 -11.64 11.90 -26.55
CA ALA A 394 -12.12 13.16 -25.97
C ALA A 394 -11.31 13.56 -24.72
N ILE A 395 -10.93 12.60 -23.88
CA ILE A 395 -10.08 12.83 -22.70
C ILE A 395 -8.67 13.23 -23.15
N ALA A 396 -8.06 12.46 -24.06
CA ALA A 396 -6.75 12.79 -24.63
C ALA A 396 -6.73 14.19 -25.28
N ALA A 397 -7.74 14.53 -26.09
CA ALA A 397 -7.82 15.85 -26.71
C ALA A 397 -8.08 17.00 -25.71
N GLY A 398 -8.78 16.72 -24.60
CA GLY A 398 -8.97 17.69 -23.51
C GLY A 398 -7.67 17.99 -22.77
N ILE A 399 -6.87 16.94 -22.53
CA ILE A 399 -5.55 17.02 -21.89
C ILE A 399 -4.53 17.71 -22.80
N GLU A 400 -4.44 17.34 -24.09
CA GLU A 400 -3.60 18.04 -25.08
C GLU A 400 -3.94 19.54 -25.16
N ALA A 401 -5.21 19.89 -25.05
CA ALA A 401 -5.65 21.28 -25.06
C ALA A 401 -5.29 22.05 -23.76
N ALA A 402 -5.25 21.38 -22.61
CA ALA A 402 -4.86 21.99 -21.34
C ALA A 402 -3.33 22.20 -21.26
N VAL A 403 -2.55 21.16 -21.61
CA VAL A 403 -1.07 21.24 -21.69
C VAL A 403 -0.64 22.25 -22.76
N GLY A 404 -1.33 22.31 -23.90
CA GLY A 404 -1.10 23.33 -24.93
C GLY A 404 -1.58 24.74 -24.58
N ALA A 405 -2.31 24.92 -23.47
CA ALA A 405 -2.75 26.23 -22.98
C ALA A 405 -1.84 26.81 -21.87
N SER A 406 -1.23 25.94 -21.05
CA SER A 406 -0.19 26.32 -20.08
C SER A 406 1.20 26.42 -20.73
N GLY A 407 1.48 25.60 -21.75
CA GLY A 407 2.72 25.59 -22.53
C GLY A 407 2.76 26.65 -23.63
N GLY A 408 3.56 27.70 -23.43
CA GLY A 408 3.86 28.68 -24.47
C GLY A 408 4.79 28.14 -25.56
N ASP A 409 4.21 27.64 -26.67
CA ASP A 409 4.85 27.36 -27.97
C ASP A 409 6.07 26.41 -27.97
N SER A 410 5.79 25.10 -27.97
CA SER A 410 6.76 24.06 -28.39
C SER A 410 6.07 22.97 -29.22
N GLY A 411 6.38 22.95 -30.51
CA GLY A 411 5.79 21.99 -31.46
C GLY A 411 6.31 20.55 -31.29
N GLY A 412 5.48 19.59 -31.71
CA GLY A 412 5.63 18.16 -31.44
C GLY A 412 7.04 17.59 -31.66
N GLY A 413 7.65 17.20 -30.55
CA GLY A 413 8.73 16.23 -30.42
C GLY A 413 8.45 15.39 -29.17
N SER A 414 9.03 14.20 -29.07
CA SER A 414 8.99 13.42 -27.82
C SER A 414 9.60 14.24 -26.68
N ASP A 415 8.83 14.49 -25.62
CA ASP A 415 9.33 15.26 -24.49
C ASP A 415 10.59 14.60 -23.88
N PRO A 416 11.60 15.39 -23.49
CA PRO A 416 12.80 14.84 -22.89
C PRO A 416 12.49 14.31 -21.49
N VAL A 417 12.87 13.05 -21.24
CA VAL A 417 12.94 12.49 -19.88
C VAL A 417 13.75 13.44 -19.01
N ASP A 418 13.24 13.75 -17.81
CA ASP A 418 13.92 14.62 -16.86
C ASP A 418 15.35 14.09 -16.59
N PRO A 419 16.41 14.87 -16.87
CA PRO A 419 17.80 14.44 -16.65
C PRO A 419 18.13 14.13 -15.17
N ASP A 420 17.26 14.53 -14.24
CA ASP A 420 17.39 14.27 -12.80
C ASP A 420 16.58 13.04 -12.32
N PHE A 421 15.91 12.30 -13.20
CA PHE A 421 15.15 11.10 -12.84
C PHE A 421 16.06 9.96 -12.34
N THR A 422 16.02 9.71 -11.03
CA THR A 422 16.58 8.49 -10.44
C THR A 422 15.60 7.31 -10.64
N PRO A 423 16.02 6.19 -11.25
CA PRO A 423 15.20 4.98 -11.35
C PRO A 423 14.88 4.41 -9.96
N ASP A 424 14.01 3.40 -9.89
CA ASP A 424 13.84 2.62 -8.67
C ASP A 424 14.78 1.41 -8.72
N ALA A 425 15.68 1.30 -7.74
CA ALA A 425 16.78 0.35 -7.78
C ALA A 425 16.51 -0.81 -6.82
N SER A 426 16.14 -1.96 -7.37
CA SER A 426 16.14 -3.22 -6.62
C SER A 426 17.53 -3.88 -6.67
N ALA A 427 17.75 -4.89 -5.83
CA ALA A 427 19.04 -5.58 -5.75
C ALA A 427 19.55 -6.06 -7.13
N PRO A 428 20.81 -5.77 -7.55
CA PRO A 428 21.34 -6.24 -8.82
C PRO A 428 21.44 -7.77 -8.87
N GLU A 429 21.38 -8.32 -10.09
CA GLU A 429 21.52 -9.76 -10.33
C GLU A 429 22.81 -10.32 -9.72
N ASN A 430 22.66 -11.26 -8.79
CA ASN A 430 23.73 -11.88 -8.01
C ASN A 430 24.55 -10.96 -7.08
N ASP A 431 24.03 -9.78 -6.70
CA ASP A 431 24.71 -8.87 -5.78
C ASP A 431 23.78 -8.37 -4.66
N TYR A 432 23.18 -9.31 -3.94
CA TYR A 432 22.11 -9.05 -2.97
C TYR A 432 22.65 -8.59 -1.60
N GLY A 433 21.88 -7.74 -0.93
CA GLY A 433 22.10 -7.34 0.47
C GLY A 433 21.66 -8.45 1.41
N LEU A 434 20.53 -8.23 2.07
CA LEU A 434 19.80 -9.26 2.80
C LEU A 434 18.89 -10.05 1.85
N VAL A 435 18.74 -11.35 2.10
CA VAL A 435 17.66 -12.15 1.54
C VAL A 435 16.87 -12.81 2.67
N LEU A 436 15.55 -12.59 2.71
CA LEU A 436 14.63 -13.24 3.64
C LEU A 436 13.95 -14.43 2.97
N ILE A 437 14.15 -15.62 3.54
CA ILE A 437 13.74 -16.90 2.92
C ILE A 437 12.73 -17.69 3.77
N PRO A 438 11.88 -18.52 3.13
CA PRO A 438 11.12 -19.56 3.78
C PRO A 438 12.00 -20.51 4.60
N GLN A 439 11.55 -20.83 5.82
CA GLN A 439 12.30 -21.73 6.73
C GLN A 439 12.47 -23.14 6.13
N SER A 440 11.56 -23.54 5.23
CA SER A 440 11.57 -24.80 4.48
C SER A 440 12.77 -24.97 3.55
N ILE A 441 13.31 -23.88 2.98
CA ILE A 441 14.40 -23.91 1.98
C ILE A 441 15.76 -23.46 2.53
N ALA A 442 15.85 -23.08 3.80
CA ALA A 442 17.10 -22.63 4.43
C ALA A 442 18.24 -23.65 4.33
N ALA A 443 17.92 -24.95 4.38
CA ALA A 443 18.88 -26.02 4.16
C ALA A 443 19.12 -26.25 2.65
N GLY A 444 19.94 -25.39 2.04
CA GLY A 444 20.34 -25.50 0.62
C GLY A 444 19.76 -24.44 -0.30
N PHE A 445 19.44 -23.26 0.21
CA PHE A 445 19.03 -22.11 -0.58
C PHE A 445 20.05 -21.81 -1.71
N PRO A 446 19.63 -21.77 -2.99
CA PRO A 446 20.56 -21.77 -4.12
C PRO A 446 21.36 -20.47 -4.27
N ASP A 447 20.77 -19.33 -3.92
CA ASP A 447 21.37 -18.00 -4.14
C ASP A 447 22.24 -17.55 -2.94
N GLN A 448 22.52 -18.44 -1.99
CA GLN A 448 23.26 -18.15 -0.74
C GLN A 448 24.63 -17.49 -0.95
N ALA A 449 25.30 -17.79 -2.08
CA ALA A 449 26.61 -17.23 -2.42
C ALA A 449 26.54 -15.84 -3.07
N SER A 450 25.34 -15.41 -3.47
CA SER A 450 25.07 -14.13 -4.14
C SER A 450 24.53 -13.07 -3.18
N ALA A 451 24.40 -13.38 -1.89
CA ALA A 451 23.85 -12.51 -0.87
C ALA A 451 24.88 -12.19 0.22
N THR A 452 24.81 -10.97 0.75
CA THR A 452 25.63 -10.53 1.89
C THR A 452 25.18 -11.22 3.18
N GLU A 453 23.86 -11.34 3.35
CA GLU A 453 23.24 -12.08 4.44
C GLU A 453 22.00 -12.84 3.94
N VAL A 454 21.75 -14.03 4.48
CA VAL A 454 20.50 -14.76 4.27
C VAL A 454 19.95 -15.15 5.62
N ARG A 455 18.71 -14.76 5.91
CA ARG A 455 17.99 -15.15 7.14
C ARG A 455 16.68 -15.85 6.78
N PRO A 456 16.28 -16.90 7.50
CA PRO A 456 14.90 -17.35 7.44
C PRO A 456 13.98 -16.26 8.01
N TRP A 457 12.74 -16.19 7.52
CA TRP A 457 11.70 -15.39 8.15
C TRP A 457 11.60 -15.71 9.65
N LYS A 458 11.51 -14.67 10.50
CA LYS A 458 11.22 -14.86 11.92
C LYS A 458 9.76 -15.31 12.11
N PHE A 459 9.50 -15.86 13.29
CA PHE A 459 8.19 -16.34 13.76
C PHE A 459 7.60 -17.51 12.94
N SER A 460 6.66 -18.25 13.55
CA SER A 460 5.91 -19.31 12.85
C SER A 460 4.82 -18.71 11.98
N VAL A 461 4.32 -19.45 10.99
CA VAL A 461 3.22 -18.94 10.14
C VAL A 461 1.93 -18.68 10.96
N ASN A 462 1.72 -19.36 12.10
CA ASN A 462 0.60 -19.05 13.00
C ASN A 462 0.69 -17.62 13.57
N ASP A 463 1.90 -17.15 13.87
CA ASP A 463 2.15 -15.80 14.39
C ASP A 463 2.01 -14.70 13.32
N LYS A 464 1.89 -15.11 12.04
CA LYS A 464 1.79 -14.26 10.85
C LYS A 464 0.40 -14.29 10.20
N LEU A 465 -0.58 -14.99 10.79
CA LEU A 465 -1.92 -15.02 10.22
C LEU A 465 -2.62 -13.68 10.46
N VAL A 466 -3.30 -13.18 9.43
CA VAL A 466 -4.30 -12.13 9.60
C VAL A 466 -5.56 -12.73 10.22
N ILE A 467 -5.98 -12.19 11.36
CA ILE A 467 -7.19 -12.57 12.10
C ILE A 467 -7.92 -11.27 12.46
N ARG A 468 -8.67 -10.73 11.50
CA ARG A 468 -9.25 -9.36 11.55
C ARG A 468 -10.26 -9.16 12.70
N GLU A 469 -10.80 -10.25 13.22
CA GLU A 469 -11.73 -10.28 14.35
C GLU A 469 -11.03 -10.07 15.70
N GLU A 470 -9.74 -10.40 15.80
CA GLU A 470 -8.92 -10.31 17.02
C GLU A 470 -7.86 -9.18 16.94
N GLN A 471 -7.33 -8.95 15.75
CA GLN A 471 -6.21 -8.04 15.48
C GLN A 471 -6.70 -6.65 15.05
N ILE A 472 -6.97 -5.79 16.04
CA ILE A 472 -7.67 -4.51 15.87
C ILE A 472 -6.98 -3.47 14.97
N TRP A 473 -5.69 -3.63 14.67
CA TRP A 473 -4.91 -2.71 13.83
C TRP A 473 -5.10 -2.93 12.32
N TRP A 474 -5.70 -4.03 11.88
CA TRP A 474 -6.08 -4.17 10.47
C TRP A 474 -7.14 -3.14 10.08
N PRO A 475 -7.24 -2.74 8.80
CA PRO A 475 -8.31 -1.86 8.37
C PRO A 475 -9.67 -2.55 8.52
N PRO A 476 -10.73 -1.79 8.87
CA PRO A 476 -12.07 -2.34 8.97
C PRO A 476 -12.61 -2.73 7.60
N GLU A 477 -13.19 -3.92 7.51
CA GLU A 477 -14.07 -4.34 6.43
C GLU A 477 -15.52 -4.00 6.79
N LYS A 478 -16.49 -4.23 5.89
CA LYS A 478 -17.91 -3.88 6.10
C LYS A 478 -18.52 -4.43 7.41
N GLU A 479 -17.99 -5.52 7.95
CA GLU A 479 -18.47 -6.17 9.18
C GLU A 479 -17.42 -6.25 10.30
N THR A 480 -16.14 -5.94 10.04
CA THR A 480 -15.06 -6.12 11.01
C THR A 480 -14.71 -4.83 11.75
N ARG A 481 -14.07 -4.99 12.92
CA ARG A 481 -13.47 -3.88 13.66
C ARG A 481 -12.06 -3.66 13.11
N GLY A 482 -11.57 -2.42 13.12
CA GLY A 482 -10.26 -2.13 12.58
C GLY A 482 -9.83 -0.68 12.78
N TYR A 483 -8.56 -0.42 12.48
CA TYR A 483 -7.93 0.89 12.46
C TYR A 483 -8.07 1.53 11.08
N SER A 484 -8.77 2.66 10.98
CA SER A 484 -8.92 3.46 9.76
C SER A 484 -8.12 4.78 9.80
N GLY A 485 -7.06 4.82 10.61
CA GLY A 485 -6.12 5.94 10.63
C GLY A 485 -4.98 5.79 9.64
N ARG A 486 -4.01 6.71 9.74
CA ARG A 486 -2.77 6.68 8.97
C ARG A 486 -1.63 6.04 9.76
N TRP A 487 -0.89 5.18 9.07
CA TRP A 487 0.37 4.65 9.51
C TRP A 487 1.44 5.68 9.21
N GLY A 488 1.94 6.36 10.25
CA GLY A 488 3.03 7.33 10.15
C GLY A 488 2.63 8.80 10.37
N ALA A 489 3.63 9.60 10.75
CA ALA A 489 3.45 10.98 11.18
C ALA A 489 2.86 11.85 10.08
N MET A 490 2.00 12.81 10.42
CA MET A 490 1.57 13.86 9.51
C MET A 490 2.69 14.90 9.32
N CYS A 491 2.86 15.40 8.09
CA CYS A 491 3.80 16.47 7.78
C CYS A 491 3.06 17.77 7.40
N GLN A 492 3.63 18.92 7.77
CA GLN A 492 3.13 20.23 7.35
C GLN A 492 3.46 20.51 5.87
N VAL A 493 2.60 21.31 5.22
CA VAL A 493 2.76 21.71 3.80
C VAL A 493 2.85 20.50 2.87
N ASP A 494 2.10 19.43 3.17
CA ASP A 494 2.10 18.18 2.42
C ASP A 494 0.72 17.87 1.80
N PRO A 495 0.10 18.79 1.03
CA PRO A 495 -1.29 18.65 0.57
C PRO A 495 -1.57 17.29 -0.11
N ARG A 496 -0.55 16.80 -0.83
CA ARG A 496 -0.51 15.59 -1.65
C ARG A 496 -0.12 14.30 -0.91
N ASP A 497 -0.11 14.28 0.43
CA ASP A 497 0.23 13.08 1.22
C ASP A 497 1.55 12.38 0.75
N LYS A 498 2.58 13.15 0.39
CA LYS A 498 3.88 12.62 -0.08
C LYS A 498 4.85 12.32 1.06
N ARG A 499 4.67 12.97 2.21
CA ARG A 499 5.56 12.92 3.39
C ARG A 499 4.82 12.53 4.67
N SER A 500 3.49 12.61 4.63
CA SER A 500 2.59 12.19 5.69
C SER A 500 2.35 10.69 5.60
N GLY A 501 2.21 10.04 6.76
CA GLY A 501 1.88 8.62 6.85
C GLY A 501 0.63 8.23 6.05
N MET A 502 0.61 7.01 5.52
CA MET A 502 -0.43 6.55 4.60
C MET A 502 -1.58 5.80 5.32
N PRO A 503 -2.82 5.84 4.83
CA PRO A 503 -3.82 4.83 5.20
C PRO A 503 -3.37 3.45 4.68
N PHE A 504 -3.89 2.37 5.26
CA PHE A 504 -3.66 1.02 4.73
C PHE A 504 -4.26 0.90 3.30
N PRO A 505 -3.50 0.47 2.27
CA PRO A 505 -4.01 0.35 0.91
C PRO A 505 -5.07 -0.73 0.72
N ASP A 506 -6.05 -0.49 -0.15
CA ASP A 506 -6.95 -1.54 -0.63
C ASP A 506 -6.26 -2.39 -1.73
N PHE A 507 -5.19 -3.09 -1.32
CA PHE A 507 -4.43 -3.98 -2.20
C PHE A 507 -5.34 -4.99 -2.92
N ARG A 508 -6.38 -5.46 -2.22
CA ARG A 508 -7.31 -6.46 -2.77
C ARG A 508 -8.07 -5.91 -3.96
N ARG A 509 -8.63 -4.70 -3.85
CA ARG A 509 -9.29 -4.01 -4.96
C ARG A 509 -8.33 -3.71 -6.10
N LYS A 510 -7.11 -3.22 -5.79
CA LYS A 510 -6.11 -2.90 -6.83
C LYS A 510 -5.71 -4.11 -7.65
N PHE A 511 -5.49 -5.26 -7.02
CA PHE A 511 -5.15 -6.48 -7.74
C PHE A 511 -6.19 -6.85 -8.80
N PHE A 512 -7.49 -6.79 -8.48
CA PHE A 512 -8.52 -7.14 -9.49
C PHE A 512 -8.65 -6.10 -10.60
N ILE A 513 -8.46 -4.82 -10.29
CA ILE A 513 -8.44 -3.75 -11.30
C ILE A 513 -7.21 -3.89 -12.23
N ASP A 514 -6.02 -4.04 -11.67
CA ASP A 514 -4.77 -4.14 -12.42
C ASP A 514 -4.66 -5.48 -13.19
N PHE A 515 -5.18 -6.58 -12.63
CA PHE A 515 -5.31 -7.86 -13.33
C PHE A 515 -6.25 -7.75 -14.53
N ALA A 516 -7.42 -7.11 -14.37
CA ALA A 516 -8.34 -6.90 -15.47
C ALA A 516 -7.78 -5.95 -16.55
N ARG A 517 -6.99 -4.94 -16.16
CA ARG A 517 -6.24 -4.07 -17.09
C ARG A 517 -5.24 -4.89 -17.90
N HIS A 518 -4.37 -5.63 -17.23
CA HIS A 518 -3.32 -6.42 -17.86
C HIS A 518 -3.87 -7.49 -18.83
N LEU A 519 -4.99 -8.12 -18.49
CA LEU A 519 -5.69 -9.08 -19.36
C LEU A 519 -6.43 -8.45 -20.55
N SER A 520 -6.43 -7.12 -20.67
CA SER A 520 -7.06 -6.37 -21.77
C SER A 520 -6.07 -5.76 -22.78
N GLU A 521 -4.77 -5.85 -22.47
CA GLU A 521 -3.62 -5.44 -23.30
C GLU A 521 -3.27 -6.53 -24.35
#